data_AF-A0A2W5FUI8-F1
#
_entry.id   AF-A0A2W5FUI8-F1
#
_cell.length_a   1.000
_cell.length_b   1.000
_cell.length_c   1.000
_cell.angle_alpha   90.00
_cell.angle_beta   90.00
_cell.angle_gamma   90.00
#
_symmetry.space_group_name_H-M   'P 1'
#
loop_
_entity.id
_entity.type
_entity.pdbx_description
1 polymer ?
#
loop_
_entity_poly.entity_id
_entity_poly.type
_entity_poly.pdbx_seq_one_letter_code
_entity_poly.pdbx_strand_id
1 'polypeptide(L)'
;MLKPPTFHEAPPPLPTIDATVQARALEKMKALVKGNGLKAEKVSIDQVAAQLLSFKAEGFIRLATEYSSRSLPGKIEKGEAIGSPEAFEAALRQFPVQAQRDPGKRDTIVKTIMARPDKGYGAKDQSFKLDALAKEYVSHEACATCTQTGQMTCPKCGGQKMTVCQTCHGRQHILCPNCRGNGTVNQSGKVMPCARCRGRRRVQCSSCHGNGQIKCKGCNGAGKAACTSCKGSGFISHMAKVEMIAHLHFNYDRQGLPIELTKLLDAFSLRYIEKGDIDLGIETPEWQENEPPENIPIIYNVRVPYGEVTFNLGKRKATCIILGWNGEIIKGPEFLDDITKKGQGLLAKAASGQGNVGASLRDAAKYRILREATIIAASQLPTRKALSKLLQKYPVGISSDKLLRFIMQAGQAMQAITHKPRLIGLGLGTITFAAIASLYFMLMRAEIAKHLAALPIDPALSSILCDVVLCLLGTFVIVMSSQIFAGKALRQSLAGLASPATMKKILPKMGWTLWAAFALSLLITAGLFLGLIQD
;
A
#
# COMPACT_ATOMS: atom_id res chain seq x y z
N MET A 1 -10.29 -34.51 57.71
CA MET A 1 -9.62 -33.18 57.73
C MET A 1 -8.24 -33.35 57.11
N LEU A 2 -8.11 -33.08 55.81
CA LEU A 2 -6.83 -33.14 55.10
C LEU A 2 -6.14 -31.78 55.26
N LYS A 3 -4.91 -31.80 55.75
CA LYS A 3 -4.05 -30.63 55.99
C LYS A 3 -3.76 -29.95 54.63
N PRO A 4 -3.88 -28.61 54.51
CA PRO A 4 -3.53 -27.94 53.26
C PRO A 4 -2.02 -28.04 53.00
N PRO A 5 -1.59 -28.17 51.73
CA PRO A 5 -0.18 -28.19 51.38
C PRO A 5 0.44 -26.83 51.67
N THR A 6 1.50 -26.85 52.47
CA THR A 6 2.34 -25.70 52.81
C THR A 6 3.10 -25.24 51.56
N PHE A 7 2.73 -24.07 51.03
CA PHE A 7 3.56 -23.33 50.07
C PHE A 7 4.72 -22.67 50.82
N HIS A 8 5.91 -23.27 50.77
CA HIS A 8 7.14 -22.58 51.12
C HIS A 8 8.25 -23.02 50.18
N GLU A 9 8.32 -22.35 49.02
CA GLU A 9 9.58 -21.94 48.42
C GLU A 9 9.24 -20.82 47.42
N ALA A 10 9.76 -19.63 47.65
CA ALA A 10 9.70 -18.57 46.65
C ALA A 10 10.42 -19.07 45.40
N PRO A 11 9.87 -18.84 44.18
CA PRO A 11 10.56 -19.23 42.97
C PRO A 11 11.98 -18.64 42.99
N PRO A 12 13.00 -19.40 42.55
CA PRO A 12 14.38 -18.93 42.57
C PRO A 12 14.46 -17.55 41.90
N PRO A 13 15.27 -16.62 42.44
CA PRO A 13 15.38 -15.28 41.86
C PRO A 13 15.73 -15.43 40.38
N LEU A 14 14.87 -14.89 39.52
CA LEU A 14 15.05 -14.94 38.08
C LEU A 14 16.44 -14.37 37.74
N PRO A 15 17.17 -14.97 36.78
CA PRO A 15 18.50 -14.52 36.44
C PRO A 15 18.45 -13.04 36.03
N THR A 16 19.36 -12.26 36.61
CA THR A 16 19.59 -10.88 36.20
C THR A 16 19.88 -10.83 34.71
N ILE A 17 19.42 -9.77 34.04
CA ILE A 17 19.63 -9.66 32.59
C ILE A 17 21.11 -9.73 32.22
N ASP A 18 21.38 -10.40 31.10
CA ASP A 18 22.73 -10.56 30.54
C ASP A 18 23.45 -9.19 30.42
N ALA A 19 24.74 -9.19 30.75
CA ALA A 19 25.65 -8.05 30.60
C ALA A 19 25.62 -7.48 29.16
N THR A 20 25.36 -8.31 28.14
CA THR A 20 25.20 -7.86 26.76
C THR A 20 24.00 -6.93 26.58
N VAL A 21 22.86 -7.24 27.21
CA VAL A 21 21.64 -6.41 27.17
C VAL A 21 21.88 -5.09 27.89
N GLN A 22 22.55 -5.13 29.04
CA GLN A 22 22.94 -3.93 29.79
C GLN A 22 23.84 -3.01 28.96
N ALA A 23 24.85 -3.57 28.28
CA ALA A 23 25.75 -2.81 27.43
C ALA A 23 25.02 -2.13 26.26
N ARG A 24 24.09 -2.83 25.60
CA ARG A 24 23.26 -2.28 24.51
C ARG A 24 22.34 -1.16 25.00
N ALA A 25 21.70 -1.34 26.16
CA ALA A 25 20.88 -0.30 26.78
C ALA A 25 21.70 0.95 27.14
N LEU A 26 22.92 0.75 27.69
CA LEU A 26 23.85 1.83 27.99
C LEU A 26 24.28 2.59 26.72
N GLU A 27 24.56 1.89 25.63
CA GLU A 27 24.92 2.50 24.36
C GLU A 27 23.77 3.35 23.79
N LYS A 28 22.52 2.84 23.85
CA LYS A 28 21.32 3.60 23.46
C LYS A 28 21.13 4.85 24.31
N MET A 29 21.31 4.75 25.63
CA MET A 29 21.26 5.91 26.54
C MET A 29 22.35 6.94 26.19
N LYS A 30 23.58 6.49 25.96
CA LYS A 30 24.69 7.34 25.50
C LYS A 30 24.34 8.05 24.19
N ALA A 31 23.73 7.36 23.23
CA ALA A 31 23.30 7.94 21.96
C ALA A 31 22.21 9.02 22.13
N LEU A 32 21.27 8.84 23.08
CA LEU A 32 20.26 9.84 23.39
C LEU A 32 20.87 11.13 23.95
N VAL A 33 21.82 11.03 24.88
CA VAL A 33 22.46 12.22 25.48
C VAL A 33 23.56 12.84 24.62
N LYS A 34 24.15 12.08 23.69
CA LYS A 34 25.25 12.54 22.83
C LYS A 34 24.84 13.80 22.06
N GLY A 35 25.63 14.85 22.25
CA GLY A 35 25.41 16.16 21.63
C GLY A 35 24.33 17.01 22.31
N ASN A 36 23.75 16.58 23.43
CA ASN A 36 22.77 17.35 24.20
C ASN A 36 23.38 18.04 25.44
N GLY A 37 24.70 18.18 25.53
CA GLY A 37 25.38 18.89 26.64
C GLY A 37 25.90 17.99 27.77
N LEU A 38 25.58 16.70 27.75
CA LEU A 38 26.25 15.68 28.57
C LEU A 38 27.19 14.85 27.69
N LYS A 39 28.43 14.68 28.17
CA LYS A 39 29.44 13.81 27.54
C LYS A 39 29.05 12.34 27.74
N ALA A 40 29.13 11.53 26.68
CA ALA A 40 28.69 10.14 26.70
C ALA A 40 29.48 9.27 27.70
N GLU A 41 30.73 9.64 27.97
CA GLU A 41 31.63 8.97 28.91
C GLU A 41 31.18 9.14 30.37
N LYS A 42 30.35 10.15 30.67
CA LYS A 42 29.78 10.39 32.00
C LYS A 42 28.51 9.57 32.27
N VAL A 43 28.06 8.78 31.30
CA VAL A 43 26.88 7.93 31.44
C VAL A 43 27.32 6.53 31.85
N SER A 44 26.81 6.06 32.98
CA SER A 44 27.02 4.71 33.48
C SER A 44 25.71 4.11 33.98
N ILE A 45 25.71 2.80 34.19
CA ILE A 45 24.62 2.11 34.89
C ILE A 45 24.90 2.23 36.40
N ASP A 46 23.85 2.53 37.17
CA ASP A 46 23.89 2.64 38.63
C ASP A 46 23.25 1.42 39.29
N GLN A 47 22.05 1.04 38.86
CA GLN A 47 21.31 -0.11 39.38
C GLN A 47 20.56 -0.82 38.26
N VAL A 48 20.44 -2.14 38.37
CA VAL A 48 19.72 -3.00 37.42
C VAL A 48 18.70 -3.82 38.21
N ALA A 49 17.42 -3.51 38.00
CA ALA A 49 16.27 -4.25 38.48
C ALA A 49 15.50 -4.82 37.26
N ALA A 50 16.24 -5.54 36.41
CA ALA A 50 15.71 -6.18 35.21
C ALA A 50 16.05 -7.67 35.22
N GLN A 51 15.10 -8.48 34.75
CA GLN A 51 15.15 -9.92 34.78
C GLN A 51 14.79 -10.51 33.42
N LEU A 52 15.22 -11.76 33.18
CA LEU A 52 14.73 -12.53 32.05
C LEU A 52 13.35 -13.10 32.39
N LEU A 53 12.30 -12.58 31.74
CA LEU A 53 10.97 -13.15 31.86
C LEU A 53 10.83 -14.33 30.90
N SER A 54 10.34 -15.45 31.42
CA SER A 54 10.03 -16.65 30.65
C SER A 54 8.60 -17.07 30.94
N PHE A 55 7.78 -17.20 29.90
CA PHE A 55 6.39 -17.63 30.02
C PHE A 55 5.95 -18.44 28.80
N LYS A 56 4.93 -19.27 28.98
CA LYS A 56 4.33 -20.03 27.89
C LYS A 56 3.22 -19.22 27.21
N ALA A 57 3.20 -19.28 25.90
CA ALA A 57 2.10 -18.79 25.08
C ALA A 57 1.59 -19.93 24.18
N GLU A 58 0.30 -19.93 23.93
CA GLU A 58 -0.39 -21.00 23.22
C GLU A 58 -1.07 -20.44 21.97
N GLY A 59 -0.69 -20.98 20.82
CA GLY A 59 -1.41 -20.83 19.57
C GLY A 59 -2.24 -22.08 19.31
N PHE A 60 -3.41 -21.90 18.69
CA PHE A 60 -4.23 -23.01 18.23
C PHE A 60 -4.60 -22.78 16.77
N ILE A 61 -4.45 -23.83 15.97
CA ILE A 61 -4.85 -23.82 14.57
C ILE A 61 -6.16 -24.59 14.43
N ARG A 62 -7.20 -23.89 14.01
CA ARG A 62 -8.47 -24.49 13.62
C ARG A 62 -8.50 -24.64 12.10
N LEU A 63 -8.72 -25.86 11.64
CA LEU A 63 -8.86 -26.13 10.21
C LEU A 63 -10.32 -26.00 9.79
N ALA A 64 -10.55 -25.27 8.71
CA ALA A 64 -11.83 -25.15 8.04
C ALA A 64 -11.66 -25.48 6.55
N THR A 65 -12.77 -25.71 5.87
CA THR A 65 -12.78 -26.00 4.44
C THR A 65 -13.64 -24.98 3.71
N GLU A 66 -13.11 -24.50 2.59
CA GLU A 66 -13.86 -23.70 1.63
C GLU A 66 -13.83 -24.45 0.29
N TYR A 67 -14.88 -24.29 -0.52
CA TYR A 67 -14.87 -24.89 -1.85
C TYR A 67 -15.48 -23.97 -2.91
N SER A 68 -15.01 -24.13 -4.13
CA SER A 68 -15.58 -23.50 -5.32
C SER A 68 -15.99 -24.58 -6.31
N SER A 69 -17.20 -24.45 -6.87
CA SER A 69 -17.77 -25.41 -7.81
C SER A 69 -17.92 -24.82 -9.20
N ARG A 70 -17.67 -25.61 -10.24
CA ARG A 70 -17.95 -25.25 -11.63
C ARG A 70 -18.43 -26.46 -12.43
N SER A 71 -19.32 -26.21 -13.38
CA SER A 71 -19.84 -27.22 -14.30
C SER A 71 -19.22 -27.04 -15.68
N LEU A 72 -18.69 -28.13 -16.26
CA LEU A 72 -18.04 -28.13 -17.56
C LEU A 72 -18.66 -29.19 -18.48
N PRO A 73 -18.83 -28.89 -19.78
CA PRO A 73 -19.33 -29.86 -20.74
C PRO A 73 -18.23 -30.89 -21.04
N GLY A 74 -18.58 -32.18 -21.04
CA GLY A 74 -17.60 -33.24 -21.22
C GLY A 74 -17.54 -34.19 -20.04
N LYS A 75 -16.82 -35.31 -20.24
CA LYS A 75 -16.36 -36.18 -19.16
C LYS A 75 -14.93 -35.79 -18.81
N ILE A 76 -14.76 -34.95 -17.80
CA ILE A 76 -13.45 -34.54 -17.28
C ILE A 76 -12.96 -35.59 -16.28
N GLU A 77 -11.74 -36.10 -16.45
CA GLU A 77 -11.13 -37.11 -15.58
C GLU A 77 -10.14 -36.53 -14.57
N LYS A 78 -9.93 -35.21 -14.60
CA LYS A 78 -9.08 -34.51 -13.64
C LYS A 78 -9.82 -34.34 -12.31
N GLY A 79 -9.26 -34.90 -11.24
CA GLY A 79 -9.79 -34.82 -9.88
C GLY A 79 -10.16 -36.20 -9.30
N GLU A 80 -10.35 -36.25 -7.99
CA GLU A 80 -10.82 -37.44 -7.28
C GLU A 80 -12.31 -37.66 -7.60
N ALA A 81 -12.66 -38.83 -8.14
CA ALA A 81 -14.02 -39.12 -8.54
C ALA A 81 -14.93 -39.26 -7.30
N ILE A 82 -16.07 -38.57 -7.30
CA ILE A 82 -17.06 -38.63 -6.22
C ILE A 82 -18.45 -38.94 -6.76
N GLY A 83 -19.08 -39.95 -6.17
CA GLY A 83 -20.27 -40.58 -6.74
C GLY A 83 -21.60 -39.91 -6.41
N SER A 84 -21.69 -39.17 -5.29
CA SER A 84 -22.94 -38.51 -4.88
C SER A 84 -22.69 -37.19 -4.14
N PRO A 85 -23.69 -36.29 -4.11
CA PRO A 85 -23.63 -35.07 -3.28
C PRO A 85 -23.39 -35.38 -1.80
N GLU A 86 -23.99 -36.44 -1.26
CA GLU A 86 -23.81 -36.84 0.15
C GLU A 86 -22.38 -37.31 0.41
N ALA A 87 -21.77 -38.04 -0.52
CA ALA A 87 -20.37 -38.43 -0.44
C ALA A 87 -19.46 -37.19 -0.47
N PHE A 88 -19.80 -36.17 -1.28
CA PHE A 88 -19.07 -34.90 -1.32
C PHE A 88 -19.18 -34.11 -0.01
N GLU A 89 -20.38 -34.00 0.56
CA GLU A 89 -20.55 -33.38 1.88
C GLU A 89 -19.79 -34.14 2.98
N ALA A 90 -19.82 -35.48 2.96
CA ALA A 90 -19.05 -36.30 3.89
C ALA A 90 -17.54 -36.06 3.71
N ALA A 91 -17.04 -35.98 2.47
CA ALA A 91 -15.65 -35.67 2.18
C ALA A 91 -15.26 -34.28 2.71
N LEU A 92 -16.10 -33.25 2.51
CA LEU A 92 -15.86 -31.90 3.05
C LEU A 92 -15.74 -31.88 4.58
N ARG A 93 -16.60 -32.63 5.28
CA ARG A 93 -16.59 -32.72 6.76
C ARG A 93 -15.38 -33.52 7.28
N GLN A 94 -14.99 -34.57 6.58
CA GLN A 94 -13.87 -35.43 6.98
C GLN A 94 -12.50 -34.85 6.62
N PHE A 95 -12.41 -34.01 5.59
CA PHE A 95 -11.15 -33.46 5.10
C PHE A 95 -10.29 -32.76 6.17
N PRO A 96 -10.81 -31.85 7.02
CA PRO A 96 -10.01 -31.24 8.09
C PRO A 96 -9.63 -32.26 9.17
N VAL A 97 -10.52 -33.18 9.52
CA VAL A 97 -10.28 -34.23 10.53
C VAL A 97 -9.17 -35.19 10.07
N GLN A 98 -9.18 -35.58 8.79
CA GLN A 98 -8.14 -36.43 8.21
C GLN A 98 -6.78 -35.71 8.18
N ALA A 99 -6.78 -34.41 7.89
CA ALA A 99 -5.57 -33.59 7.93
C ALA A 99 -4.99 -33.44 9.33
N GLN A 100 -5.84 -33.36 10.36
CA GLN A 100 -5.44 -33.34 11.76
C GLN A 100 -4.89 -34.68 12.25
N ARG A 101 -5.40 -35.81 11.77
CA ARG A 101 -4.93 -37.14 12.21
C ARG A 101 -3.60 -37.52 11.56
N ASP A 102 -3.41 -37.16 10.30
CA ASP A 102 -2.23 -37.49 9.52
C ASP A 102 -0.98 -36.73 10.03
N PRO A 103 0.06 -37.42 10.56
CA PRO A 103 1.27 -36.77 11.05
C PRO A 103 2.03 -35.97 9.98
N GLY A 104 2.06 -36.45 8.74
CA GLY A 104 2.76 -35.77 7.64
C GLY A 104 2.07 -34.49 7.21
N LYS A 105 0.73 -34.48 7.19
CA LYS A 105 -0.06 -33.27 6.93
C LYS A 105 0.05 -32.27 8.07
N ARG A 106 -0.01 -32.73 9.33
CA ARG A 106 0.22 -31.86 10.50
C ARG A 106 1.58 -31.18 10.44
N ASP A 107 2.64 -31.93 10.18
CA ASP A 107 3.99 -31.38 10.03
C ASP A 107 4.06 -30.34 8.90
N THR A 108 3.39 -30.60 7.78
CA THR A 108 3.27 -29.63 6.68
C THR A 108 2.55 -28.35 7.10
N ILE A 109 1.45 -28.45 7.86
CA ILE A 109 0.69 -27.31 8.38
C ILE A 109 1.56 -26.47 9.32
N VAL A 110 2.20 -27.13 10.29
CA VAL A 110 3.09 -26.48 11.26
C VAL A 110 4.25 -25.81 10.53
N LYS A 111 4.95 -26.50 9.62
CA LYS A 111 6.04 -25.94 8.81
C LYS A 111 5.60 -24.72 8.00
N THR A 112 4.40 -24.75 7.43
CA THR A 112 3.85 -23.61 6.68
C THR A 112 3.67 -22.39 7.59
N ILE A 113 3.22 -22.59 8.83
CA ILE A 113 3.08 -21.51 9.81
C ILE A 113 4.45 -21.02 10.28
N MET A 114 5.40 -21.94 10.50
CA MET A 114 6.75 -21.60 10.95
C MET A 114 7.58 -20.88 9.88
N ALA A 115 7.26 -21.04 8.60
CA ALA A 115 7.88 -20.28 7.52
C ALA A 115 7.46 -18.80 7.50
N ARG A 116 6.42 -18.42 8.26
CA ARG A 116 5.97 -17.02 8.35
C ARG A 116 6.89 -16.20 9.25
N PRO A 117 7.05 -14.88 9.00
CA PRO A 117 7.84 -13.99 9.87
C PRO A 117 7.39 -13.97 11.32
N ASP A 118 6.07 -14.08 11.55
CA ASP A 118 5.46 -14.09 12.88
C ASP A 118 5.48 -15.47 13.55
N LYS A 119 5.80 -16.55 12.81
CA LYS A 119 5.70 -17.95 13.25
C LYS A 119 4.31 -18.30 13.85
N GLY A 120 3.27 -17.55 13.49
CA GLY A 120 1.93 -17.62 14.10
C GLY A 120 1.79 -16.97 15.48
N TYR A 121 2.85 -16.42 16.06
CA TYR A 121 2.81 -15.76 17.37
C TYR A 121 2.07 -14.43 17.30
N GLY A 122 1.11 -14.21 18.22
CA GLY A 122 0.32 -12.98 18.24
C GLY A 122 -0.70 -12.86 17.11
N ALA A 123 -0.90 -13.89 16.29
CA ALA A 123 -1.90 -13.92 15.25
C ALA A 123 -3.31 -14.00 15.89
N LYS A 124 -4.03 -12.89 15.87
CA LYS A 124 -5.44 -12.81 16.29
C LYS A 124 -6.33 -12.88 15.07
N ASP A 125 -7.13 -13.94 14.97
CA ASP A 125 -8.17 -14.14 13.95
C ASP A 125 -7.66 -14.06 12.49
N GLN A 126 -6.43 -14.49 12.27
CA GLN A 126 -5.86 -14.56 10.92
C GLN A 126 -6.20 -15.90 10.28
N SER A 127 -6.59 -15.88 9.01
CA SER A 127 -6.85 -17.09 8.22
C SER A 127 -6.00 -17.12 6.95
N PHE A 128 -5.51 -18.29 6.55
CA PHE A 128 -4.78 -18.44 5.29
C PHE A 128 -5.02 -19.81 4.64
N LYS A 129 -4.79 -19.86 3.33
CA LYS A 129 -4.98 -21.06 2.51
C LYS A 129 -3.77 -21.97 2.60
N LEU A 130 -4.01 -23.26 2.79
CA LEU A 130 -3.03 -24.32 2.75
C LEU A 130 -3.08 -24.96 1.36
N ASP A 131 -2.54 -24.27 0.35
CA ASP A 131 -2.60 -24.69 -1.06
C ASP A 131 -2.03 -26.10 -1.29
N ALA A 132 -1.01 -26.48 -0.52
CA ALA A 132 -0.38 -27.80 -0.59
C ALA A 132 -1.33 -28.95 -0.23
N LEU A 133 -2.44 -28.65 0.44
CA LEU A 133 -3.45 -29.62 0.83
C LEU A 133 -4.69 -29.58 -0.08
N ALA A 134 -4.80 -28.63 -1.00
CA ALA A 134 -6.00 -28.48 -1.83
C ALA A 134 -6.32 -29.76 -2.62
N LYS A 135 -7.62 -30.07 -2.72
CA LYS A 135 -8.13 -31.23 -3.46
C LYS A 135 -9.12 -30.81 -4.54
N GLU A 136 -9.09 -31.47 -5.69
CA GLU A 136 -10.10 -31.33 -6.74
C GLU A 136 -10.96 -32.60 -6.75
N TYR A 137 -12.28 -32.45 -6.62
CA TYR A 137 -13.25 -33.52 -6.80
C TYR A 137 -13.99 -33.35 -8.12
N VAL A 138 -14.38 -34.46 -8.73
CA VAL A 138 -15.19 -34.48 -9.94
C VAL A 138 -16.34 -35.47 -9.83
N SER A 139 -17.54 -35.04 -10.19
CA SER A 139 -18.70 -35.90 -10.41
C SER A 139 -19.23 -35.74 -11.83
N HIS A 140 -19.88 -36.77 -12.35
CA HIS A 140 -20.43 -36.79 -13.70
C HIS A 140 -21.94 -36.95 -13.63
N GLU A 141 -22.65 -36.01 -14.25
CA GLU A 141 -24.09 -36.10 -14.47
C GLU A 141 -24.34 -36.49 -15.93
N ALA A 142 -25.31 -37.37 -16.15
CA ALA A 142 -25.78 -37.70 -17.49
C ALA A 142 -26.33 -36.45 -18.18
N CYS A 143 -25.91 -36.18 -19.41
CA CYS A 143 -26.38 -35.01 -20.14
C CYS A 143 -27.88 -35.16 -20.45
N ALA A 144 -28.72 -34.37 -19.78
CA ALA A 144 -30.18 -34.38 -19.95
C ALA A 144 -30.61 -34.18 -21.42
N THR A 145 -29.92 -33.30 -22.17
CA THR A 145 -30.25 -32.97 -23.57
C THR A 145 -30.16 -34.17 -24.52
N CYS A 146 -29.21 -35.07 -24.29
CA CYS A 146 -28.97 -36.23 -25.15
C CYS A 146 -29.15 -37.56 -24.45
N THR A 147 -29.64 -37.55 -23.21
CA THR A 147 -29.83 -38.72 -22.34
C THR A 147 -28.63 -39.66 -22.38
N GLN A 148 -27.44 -39.11 -22.10
CA GLN A 148 -26.16 -39.84 -22.05
C GLN A 148 -25.63 -40.40 -23.39
N THR A 149 -26.34 -40.22 -24.51
CA THR A 149 -25.90 -40.77 -25.81
C THR A 149 -24.77 -39.99 -26.46
N GLY A 150 -24.52 -38.75 -26.02
CA GLY A 150 -23.56 -37.82 -26.65
C GLY A 150 -23.99 -37.32 -28.03
N GLN A 151 -25.14 -37.75 -28.54
CA GLN A 151 -25.60 -37.49 -29.90
C GLN A 151 -27.03 -36.97 -29.88
N MET A 152 -27.35 -36.07 -30.81
CA MET A 152 -28.72 -35.59 -31.03
C MET A 152 -29.12 -35.79 -32.49
N THR A 153 -30.42 -35.90 -32.74
CA THR A 153 -30.94 -35.86 -34.11
C THR A 153 -30.43 -34.62 -34.81
N CYS A 154 -29.86 -34.79 -36.02
CA CYS A 154 -29.22 -33.68 -36.71
C CYS A 154 -30.25 -32.57 -37.01
N PRO A 155 -30.09 -31.35 -36.44
CA PRO A 155 -31.08 -30.29 -36.60
C PRO A 155 -31.21 -29.79 -38.05
N LYS A 156 -30.15 -29.96 -38.87
CA LYS A 156 -30.15 -29.54 -40.28
C LYS A 156 -30.94 -30.47 -41.21
N CYS A 157 -31.14 -31.74 -40.84
CA CYS A 157 -31.86 -32.70 -41.70
C CYS A 157 -32.96 -33.48 -40.96
N GLY A 158 -33.23 -33.19 -39.69
CA GLY A 158 -34.22 -33.93 -38.89
C GLY A 158 -33.95 -35.43 -38.81
N GLY A 159 -32.69 -35.87 -38.94
CA GLY A 159 -32.33 -37.28 -38.98
C GLY A 159 -32.40 -37.95 -40.36
N GLN A 160 -32.86 -37.25 -41.40
CA GLN A 160 -33.06 -37.80 -42.74
C GLN A 160 -31.76 -38.09 -43.51
N LYS A 161 -30.59 -37.73 -42.96
CA LYS A 161 -29.23 -37.90 -43.53
C LYS A 161 -28.96 -37.10 -44.81
N MET A 162 -30.00 -36.75 -45.55
CA MET A 162 -30.00 -35.98 -46.78
C MET A 162 -30.72 -34.65 -46.56
N THR A 163 -30.37 -33.64 -47.35
CA THR A 163 -31.05 -32.34 -47.39
C THR A 163 -31.38 -32.00 -48.84
N VAL A 164 -32.47 -31.26 -49.07
CA VAL A 164 -32.83 -30.78 -50.40
C VAL A 164 -31.65 -30.01 -51.00
N CYS A 165 -31.31 -30.32 -52.26
CA CYS A 165 -30.25 -29.64 -52.97
C CYS A 165 -30.62 -28.16 -53.13
N GLN A 166 -29.86 -27.28 -52.48
CA GLN A 166 -30.12 -25.83 -52.50
C GLN A 166 -29.89 -25.23 -53.90
N THR A 167 -29.07 -25.86 -54.74
CA THR A 167 -28.77 -25.39 -56.11
C THR A 167 -29.96 -25.58 -57.07
N CYS A 168 -30.73 -26.67 -56.92
CA CYS A 168 -31.89 -26.94 -57.79
C CYS A 168 -33.23 -26.92 -57.05
N HIS A 169 -33.23 -26.66 -55.74
CA HIS A 169 -34.39 -26.74 -54.85
C HIS A 169 -35.19 -28.04 -55.03
N GLY A 170 -34.48 -29.18 -55.13
CA GLY A 170 -35.12 -30.49 -55.32
C GLY A 170 -35.54 -30.84 -56.74
N ARG A 171 -35.45 -29.90 -57.69
CA ARG A 171 -35.92 -30.10 -59.09
C ARG A 171 -35.04 -31.00 -59.95
N GLN A 172 -33.92 -31.50 -59.42
CA GLN A 172 -32.93 -32.37 -60.08
C GLN A 172 -32.19 -31.76 -61.28
N HIS A 173 -32.76 -30.73 -61.89
CA HIS A 173 -32.26 -30.01 -63.05
C HIS A 173 -32.25 -28.51 -62.77
N ILE A 174 -31.27 -27.82 -63.33
CA ILE A 174 -31.19 -26.35 -63.32
C ILE A 174 -31.37 -25.82 -64.74
N LEU A 175 -31.73 -24.54 -64.87
CA LEU A 175 -31.68 -23.87 -66.18
C LEU A 175 -30.26 -24.01 -66.73
N CYS A 176 -30.14 -24.31 -68.02
CA CYS A 176 -28.85 -24.46 -68.64
C CYS A 176 -28.09 -23.13 -68.51
N PRO A 177 -26.96 -23.07 -67.80
CA PRO A 177 -26.28 -21.80 -67.57
C PRO A 177 -25.72 -21.21 -68.88
N ASN A 178 -25.47 -22.05 -69.90
CA ASN A 178 -24.97 -21.60 -71.20
C ASN A 178 -26.01 -20.89 -72.07
N CYS A 179 -27.30 -21.29 -72.00
CA CYS A 179 -28.37 -20.66 -72.78
C CYS A 179 -29.44 -19.99 -71.92
N ARG A 180 -29.26 -19.99 -70.59
CA ARG A 180 -30.16 -19.43 -69.57
C ARG A 180 -31.61 -19.89 -69.68
N GLY A 181 -31.85 -21.09 -70.23
CA GLY A 181 -33.19 -21.63 -70.42
C GLY A 181 -33.77 -21.42 -71.82
N ASN A 182 -33.09 -20.74 -72.74
CA ASN A 182 -33.59 -20.52 -74.10
C ASN A 182 -33.55 -21.79 -74.95
N GLY A 183 -32.61 -22.71 -74.67
CA GLY A 183 -32.42 -23.93 -75.44
C GLY A 183 -31.62 -23.72 -76.73
N THR A 184 -31.48 -22.48 -77.17
CA THR A 184 -30.65 -22.05 -78.29
C THR A 184 -29.58 -21.05 -77.85
N VAL A 185 -28.50 -20.95 -78.61
CA VAL A 185 -27.47 -19.92 -78.45
C VAL A 185 -27.21 -19.29 -79.82
N ASN A 186 -26.95 -17.98 -79.84
CA ASN A 186 -26.55 -17.31 -81.07
C ASN A 186 -25.03 -17.41 -81.21
N GLN A 187 -24.56 -18.10 -82.23
CA GLN A 187 -23.15 -18.20 -82.57
C GLN A 187 -22.98 -17.67 -83.99
N SER A 188 -22.28 -16.55 -84.14
CA SER A 188 -22.00 -15.91 -85.43
C SER A 188 -23.26 -15.59 -86.25
N GLY A 189 -24.30 -15.08 -85.59
CA GLY A 189 -25.55 -14.67 -86.25
C GLY A 189 -26.52 -15.81 -86.54
N LYS A 190 -26.16 -17.07 -86.27
CA LYS A 190 -27.04 -18.23 -86.46
C LYS A 190 -27.55 -18.76 -85.12
N VAL A 191 -28.86 -18.94 -85.02
CA VAL A 191 -29.53 -19.54 -83.85
C VAL A 191 -29.38 -21.06 -83.91
N MET A 192 -28.53 -21.60 -83.06
CA MET A 192 -28.23 -23.04 -83.01
C MET A 192 -28.74 -23.66 -81.70
N PRO A 193 -29.12 -24.95 -81.68
CA PRO A 193 -29.46 -25.63 -80.43
C PRO A 193 -28.26 -25.61 -79.48
N CYS A 194 -28.48 -25.24 -78.23
CA CYS A 194 -27.41 -25.12 -77.24
C CYS A 194 -26.74 -26.48 -77.03
N ALA A 195 -25.43 -26.60 -77.32
CA ALA A 195 -24.70 -27.87 -77.22
C ALA A 195 -24.75 -28.50 -75.81
N ARG A 196 -24.71 -27.67 -74.75
CA ARG A 196 -24.67 -28.13 -73.36
C ARG A 196 -25.99 -28.78 -72.90
N CYS A 197 -27.14 -28.27 -73.34
CA CYS A 197 -28.45 -28.88 -73.02
C CYS A 197 -29.08 -29.61 -74.21
N ARG A 198 -28.43 -29.63 -75.37
CA ARG A 198 -28.94 -30.16 -76.65
C ARG A 198 -30.38 -29.71 -76.94
N GLY A 199 -30.66 -28.42 -76.83
CA GLY A 199 -32.01 -27.87 -77.02
C GLY A 199 -32.98 -28.01 -75.84
N ARG A 200 -32.70 -28.85 -74.82
CA ARG A 200 -33.64 -29.18 -73.72
C ARG A 200 -33.82 -28.08 -72.66
N ARG A 201 -33.18 -26.92 -72.81
CA ARG A 201 -33.25 -25.73 -71.92
C ARG A 201 -32.73 -25.92 -70.49
N ARG A 202 -32.66 -27.15 -70.00
CA ARG A 202 -32.21 -27.53 -68.65
C ARG A 202 -31.09 -28.55 -68.72
N VAL A 203 -30.26 -28.58 -67.68
CA VAL A 203 -29.20 -29.58 -67.51
C VAL A 203 -29.32 -30.19 -66.12
N GLN A 204 -28.81 -31.42 -65.98
CA GLN A 204 -28.74 -32.09 -64.68
C GLN A 204 -27.99 -31.20 -63.68
N CYS A 205 -28.53 -31.07 -62.48
CA CYS A 205 -27.90 -30.27 -61.44
C CYS A 205 -26.56 -30.90 -61.03
N SER A 206 -25.46 -30.18 -61.21
CA SER A 206 -24.11 -30.66 -60.90
C SER A 206 -23.89 -30.88 -59.39
N SER A 207 -24.54 -30.10 -58.54
CA SER A 207 -24.36 -30.20 -57.08
C SER A 207 -24.99 -31.44 -56.45
N CYS A 208 -25.98 -32.05 -57.10
CA CYS A 208 -26.65 -33.27 -56.61
C CYS A 208 -26.63 -34.41 -57.62
N HIS A 209 -25.95 -34.23 -58.76
CA HIS A 209 -25.91 -35.17 -59.88
C HIS A 209 -27.30 -35.72 -60.25
N GLY A 210 -28.31 -34.86 -60.30
CA GLY A 210 -29.68 -35.26 -60.65
C GLY A 210 -30.50 -35.92 -59.54
N ASN A 211 -29.95 -36.14 -58.34
CA ASN A 211 -30.70 -36.78 -57.25
C ASN A 211 -31.70 -35.84 -56.55
N GLY A 212 -31.57 -34.52 -56.75
CA GLY A 212 -32.42 -33.51 -56.09
C GLY A 212 -32.12 -33.31 -54.59
N GLN A 213 -31.37 -34.22 -53.97
CA GLN A 213 -30.91 -34.16 -52.59
C GLN A 213 -29.39 -34.30 -52.51
N ILE A 214 -28.81 -33.77 -51.44
CA ILE A 214 -27.37 -33.89 -51.14
C ILE A 214 -27.18 -34.38 -49.71
N LYS A 215 -26.05 -35.06 -49.45
CA LYS A 215 -25.64 -35.50 -48.11
C LYS A 215 -25.66 -34.31 -47.16
N CYS A 216 -26.33 -34.46 -46.02
CA CYS A 216 -26.42 -33.38 -45.04
C CYS A 216 -25.02 -33.04 -44.55
N LYS A 217 -24.54 -31.83 -44.84
CA LYS A 217 -23.23 -31.33 -44.41
C LYS A 217 -23.12 -31.17 -42.89
N GLY A 218 -24.25 -31.00 -42.20
CA GLY A 218 -24.27 -30.83 -40.74
C GLY A 218 -23.94 -32.08 -39.94
N CYS A 219 -24.22 -33.27 -40.49
CA CYS A 219 -23.95 -34.55 -39.85
C CYS A 219 -23.13 -35.49 -40.73
N ASN A 220 -22.62 -35.01 -41.87
CA ASN A 220 -21.97 -35.82 -42.89
C ASN A 220 -22.74 -37.14 -43.17
N GLY A 221 -24.05 -37.03 -43.38
CA GLY A 221 -24.92 -38.17 -43.68
C GLY A 221 -25.14 -39.19 -42.56
N ALA A 222 -24.65 -38.96 -41.33
CA ALA A 222 -24.90 -39.85 -40.20
C ALA A 222 -26.34 -39.76 -39.67
N GLY A 223 -27.03 -38.63 -39.90
CA GLY A 223 -28.36 -38.35 -39.35
C GLY A 223 -28.33 -37.91 -37.88
N LYS A 224 -27.19 -38.06 -37.21
CA LYS A 224 -26.94 -37.61 -35.84
C LYS A 224 -25.82 -36.57 -35.82
N ALA A 225 -25.91 -35.61 -34.92
CA ALA A 225 -24.88 -34.61 -34.65
C ALA A 225 -24.39 -34.77 -33.20
N ALA A 226 -23.14 -34.39 -32.94
CA ALA A 226 -22.62 -34.34 -31.57
C ALA A 226 -23.48 -33.38 -30.73
N CYS A 227 -23.86 -33.81 -29.52
CA CYS A 227 -24.58 -32.96 -28.60
C CYS A 227 -23.70 -31.77 -28.20
N THR A 228 -24.19 -30.56 -28.42
CA THR A 228 -23.46 -29.31 -28.13
C THR A 228 -23.34 -29.06 -26.62
N SER A 229 -24.37 -29.42 -25.85
CA SER A 229 -24.40 -29.24 -24.39
C SER A 229 -23.31 -30.04 -23.67
N CYS A 230 -22.97 -31.24 -24.14
CA CYS A 230 -21.94 -32.10 -23.54
C CYS A 230 -20.70 -32.28 -24.43
N LYS A 231 -20.59 -31.53 -25.53
CA LYS A 231 -19.54 -31.67 -26.56
C LYS A 231 -19.34 -33.10 -27.05
N GLY A 232 -20.43 -33.85 -27.23
CA GLY A 232 -20.38 -35.23 -27.72
C GLY A 232 -20.06 -36.31 -26.68
N SER A 233 -19.74 -35.95 -25.43
CA SER A 233 -19.33 -36.92 -24.41
C SER A 233 -20.47 -37.73 -23.77
N GLY A 234 -21.71 -37.21 -23.79
CA GLY A 234 -22.84 -37.74 -23.03
C GLY A 234 -22.90 -37.28 -21.58
N PHE A 235 -21.91 -36.53 -21.08
CA PHE A 235 -21.81 -36.14 -19.66
C PHE A 235 -21.56 -34.65 -19.47
N ILE A 236 -21.99 -34.15 -18.31
CA ILE A 236 -21.58 -32.87 -17.73
C ILE A 236 -20.74 -33.20 -16.49
N SER A 237 -19.58 -32.57 -16.37
CA SER A 237 -18.71 -32.72 -15.20
C SER A 237 -18.92 -31.57 -14.24
N HIS A 238 -19.18 -31.88 -12.96
CA HIS A 238 -19.18 -30.92 -11.87
C HIS A 238 -17.86 -31.06 -11.12
N MET A 239 -17.05 -30.02 -11.15
CA MET A 239 -15.77 -29.96 -10.46
C MET A 239 -15.90 -29.11 -9.21
N ALA A 240 -15.38 -29.61 -8.09
CA ALA A 240 -15.25 -28.84 -6.85
C ALA A 240 -13.78 -28.76 -6.44
N LYS A 241 -13.25 -27.55 -6.32
CA LYS A 241 -11.92 -27.32 -5.72
C LYS A 241 -12.12 -27.02 -4.25
N VAL A 242 -11.65 -27.91 -3.39
CA VAL A 242 -11.71 -27.80 -1.92
C VAL A 242 -10.36 -27.29 -1.42
N GLU A 243 -10.40 -26.19 -0.70
CA GLU A 243 -9.26 -25.51 -0.12
C GLU A 243 -9.34 -25.62 1.40
N MET A 244 -8.19 -25.84 2.04
CA MET A 244 -8.10 -25.89 3.49
C MET A 244 -7.66 -24.54 4.03
N ILE A 245 -8.42 -24.02 4.98
CA ILE A 245 -8.19 -22.73 5.63
C ILE A 245 -7.70 -23.00 7.05
N ALA A 246 -6.54 -22.46 7.41
CA ALA A 246 -6.03 -22.48 8.77
C ALA A 246 -6.37 -21.15 9.46
N HIS A 247 -7.21 -21.22 10.50
CA HIS A 247 -7.50 -20.10 11.39
C HIS A 247 -6.57 -20.15 12.59
N LEU A 248 -5.82 -19.08 12.81
CA LEU A 248 -4.90 -18.93 13.93
C LEU A 248 -5.57 -18.18 15.06
N HIS A 249 -5.55 -18.79 16.24
CA HIS A 249 -5.86 -18.14 17.50
C HIS A 249 -4.63 -18.15 18.39
N PHE A 250 -4.43 -17.07 19.14
CA PHE A 250 -3.28 -16.91 20.02
C PHE A 250 -3.72 -16.39 21.39
N ASN A 251 -3.25 -17.05 22.44
CA ASN A 251 -3.43 -16.64 23.82
C ASN A 251 -2.15 -16.88 24.64
N TYR A 252 -1.99 -16.20 25.77
CA TYR A 252 -0.91 -16.46 26.71
C TYR A 252 -1.34 -16.09 28.12
N ASP A 253 -0.77 -16.75 29.10
CA ASP A 253 -1.03 -16.43 30.50
C ASP A 253 -0.41 -15.06 30.84
N ARG A 254 -1.25 -14.16 31.33
CA ARG A 254 -0.87 -12.80 31.74
C ARG A 254 -0.55 -12.72 33.22
N GLN A 255 -0.87 -13.77 33.98
CA GLN A 255 -0.63 -13.80 35.42
C GLN A 255 0.88 -13.70 35.69
N GLY A 256 1.25 -12.81 36.62
CA GLY A 256 2.66 -12.57 36.96
C GLY A 256 3.45 -11.71 35.95
N LEU A 257 2.86 -11.32 34.82
CA LEU A 257 3.52 -10.43 33.85
C LEU A 257 3.22 -8.94 34.12
N PRO A 258 4.22 -8.05 33.98
CA PRO A 258 3.99 -6.61 34.07
C PRO A 258 2.96 -6.11 33.06
N ILE A 259 2.02 -5.26 33.51
CA ILE A 259 0.91 -4.76 32.68
C ILE A 259 1.44 -4.05 31.43
N GLU A 260 2.47 -3.22 31.57
CA GLU A 260 3.12 -2.52 30.47
C GLU A 260 3.70 -3.48 29.42
N LEU A 261 4.28 -4.60 29.84
CA LEU A 261 4.79 -5.62 28.91
C LEU A 261 3.63 -6.25 28.13
N THR A 262 2.56 -6.67 28.81
CA THR A 262 1.41 -7.31 28.14
C THR A 262 0.77 -6.40 27.08
N LYS A 263 0.66 -5.10 27.37
CA LYS A 263 0.18 -4.08 26.41
C LYS A 263 1.10 -3.98 25.18
N LEU A 264 2.41 -4.01 25.37
CA LEU A 264 3.38 -3.94 24.28
C LEU A 264 3.38 -5.21 23.42
N LEU A 265 3.26 -6.38 24.05
CA LEU A 265 3.14 -7.66 23.33
C LEU A 265 1.85 -7.71 22.51
N ASP A 266 0.72 -7.28 23.08
CA ASP A 266 -0.57 -7.25 22.39
C ASP A 266 -0.58 -6.30 21.18
N ALA A 267 0.14 -5.18 21.26
CA ALA A 267 0.15 -4.15 20.22
C ALA A 267 1.25 -4.33 19.17
N PHE A 268 2.40 -4.89 19.53
CA PHE A 268 3.62 -4.85 18.72
C PHE A 268 4.45 -6.15 18.73
N SER A 269 3.86 -7.31 19.06
CA SER A 269 4.54 -8.61 19.09
C SER A 269 5.43 -8.88 17.87
N LEU A 270 4.88 -8.76 16.65
CA LEU A 270 5.60 -9.00 15.41
C LEU A 270 6.88 -8.16 15.30
N ARG A 271 6.78 -6.86 15.60
CA ARG A 271 7.92 -5.95 15.54
C ARG A 271 9.05 -6.37 16.49
N TYR A 272 8.71 -6.85 17.67
CA TYR A 272 9.71 -7.29 18.64
C TYR A 272 10.34 -8.63 18.27
N ILE A 273 9.59 -9.52 17.61
CA ILE A 273 10.12 -10.77 17.06
C ILE A 273 11.08 -10.50 15.90
N GLU A 274 10.69 -9.67 14.93
CA GLU A 274 11.52 -9.34 13.77
C GLU A 274 12.83 -8.65 14.16
N LYS A 275 12.81 -7.84 15.23
CA LYS A 275 14.00 -7.21 15.78
C LYS A 275 14.88 -8.16 16.60
N GLY A 276 14.40 -9.35 16.93
CA GLY A 276 15.07 -10.27 17.85
C GLY A 276 15.04 -9.77 19.31
N ASP A 277 14.09 -8.91 19.67
CA ASP A 277 13.89 -8.46 21.05
C ASP A 277 13.25 -9.55 21.92
N ILE A 278 12.44 -10.41 21.30
CA ILE A 278 11.81 -11.57 21.93
C ILE A 278 12.39 -12.81 21.31
N ASP A 279 12.81 -13.74 22.15
CA ASP A 279 13.18 -15.08 21.71
C ASP A 279 11.99 -16.03 21.87
N LEU A 280 11.74 -16.82 20.83
CA LEU A 280 10.62 -17.74 20.73
C LEU A 280 11.16 -19.15 20.54
N GLY A 281 11.19 -19.93 21.62
CA GLY A 281 11.28 -21.37 21.54
C GLY A 281 9.93 -21.95 21.15
N ILE A 282 9.91 -22.98 20.32
CA ILE A 282 8.67 -23.68 19.96
C ILE A 282 8.78 -25.10 20.48
N GLU A 283 7.83 -25.51 21.30
CA GLU A 283 7.67 -26.89 21.72
C GLU A 283 6.66 -27.55 20.77
N THR A 284 7.09 -28.60 20.06
CA THR A 284 6.17 -29.47 19.35
C THR A 284 5.48 -30.37 20.37
N PRO A 285 4.16 -30.26 20.57
CA PRO A 285 3.47 -31.10 21.54
C PRO A 285 3.59 -32.58 21.15
N GLU A 286 3.82 -33.44 22.15
CA GLU A 286 3.78 -34.88 21.95
C GLU A 286 2.34 -35.31 21.70
N TRP A 287 2.10 -35.92 20.54
CA TRP A 287 0.76 -36.29 20.11
C TRP A 287 0.38 -37.66 20.63
N GLN A 288 -0.66 -37.74 21.45
CA GLN A 288 -1.27 -39.01 21.80
C GLN A 288 -2.19 -39.45 20.64
N GLU A 289 -1.92 -40.60 20.03
CA GLU A 289 -2.64 -41.10 18.83
C GLU A 289 -4.14 -41.32 19.08
N ASN A 290 -4.54 -41.51 20.34
CA ASN A 290 -5.90 -41.93 20.71
C ASN A 290 -6.91 -40.77 20.76
N GLU A 291 -6.46 -39.51 20.88
CA GLU A 291 -7.32 -38.32 20.92
C GLU A 291 -6.68 -37.18 20.10
N PRO A 292 -6.92 -37.13 18.77
CA PRO A 292 -6.45 -35.99 17.99
C PRO A 292 -7.15 -34.73 18.50
N PRO A 293 -6.40 -33.67 18.89
CA PRO A 293 -7.03 -32.50 19.48
C PRO A 293 -7.85 -31.76 18.43
N GLU A 294 -8.98 -31.19 18.87
CA GLU A 294 -9.90 -30.40 18.03
C GLU A 294 -9.16 -29.30 17.26
N ASN A 295 -8.10 -28.76 17.86
CA ASN A 295 -7.19 -27.78 17.29
C ASN A 295 -5.75 -28.29 17.36
N ILE A 296 -4.92 -27.93 16.37
CA ILE A 296 -3.48 -28.24 16.38
C ILE A 296 -2.81 -27.18 17.28
N PRO A 297 -2.28 -27.54 18.47
CA PRO A 297 -1.65 -26.57 19.34
C PRO A 297 -0.22 -26.25 18.88
N ILE A 298 0.19 -25.01 19.08
CA ILE A 298 1.57 -24.54 18.98
C ILE A 298 1.92 -23.93 20.33
N ILE A 299 2.89 -24.54 21.03
CA ILE A 299 3.33 -24.05 22.32
C ILE A 299 4.60 -23.23 22.11
N TYR A 300 4.55 -21.96 22.51
CA TYR A 300 5.67 -21.03 22.45
C TYR A 300 6.26 -20.84 23.84
N ASN A 301 7.56 -21.07 23.96
CA ASN A 301 8.37 -20.65 25.10
C ASN A 301 8.94 -19.26 24.82
N VAL A 302 8.33 -18.25 25.42
CA VAL A 302 8.68 -16.85 25.20
C VAL A 302 9.74 -16.43 26.22
N ARG A 303 10.88 -15.93 25.74
CA ARG A 303 11.95 -15.37 26.57
C ARG A 303 12.21 -13.91 26.21
N VAL A 304 12.04 -13.02 27.18
CA VAL A 304 12.19 -11.57 26.97
C VAL A 304 12.86 -10.90 28.18
N PRO A 305 14.00 -10.23 27.99
CA PRO A 305 14.57 -9.34 29.01
C PRO A 305 13.62 -8.17 29.29
N TYR A 306 13.28 -7.93 30.55
CA TYR A 306 12.41 -6.81 30.93
C TYR A 306 12.71 -6.33 32.35
N GLY A 307 12.66 -5.01 32.54
CA GLY A 307 12.61 -4.40 33.87
C GLY A 307 13.27 -3.03 33.90
N GLU A 308 13.60 -2.58 35.10
CA GLU A 308 14.10 -1.24 35.33
C GLU A 308 15.63 -1.18 35.36
N VAL A 309 16.20 -0.17 34.73
CA VAL A 309 17.62 0.16 34.79
C VAL A 309 17.77 1.63 35.14
N THR A 310 18.50 1.90 36.20
CA THR A 310 18.85 3.25 36.64
C THR A 310 20.18 3.65 36.02
N PHE A 311 20.14 4.69 35.20
CA PHE A 311 21.32 5.29 34.57
C PHE A 311 21.80 6.50 35.37
N ASN A 312 23.09 6.59 35.61
CA ASN A 312 23.74 7.80 36.10
C ASN A 312 24.05 8.72 34.92
N LEU A 313 23.52 9.95 34.97
CA LEU A 313 23.67 11.00 33.97
C LEU A 313 24.47 12.18 34.56
N GLY A 314 25.53 11.88 35.31
CA GLY A 314 26.39 12.85 35.99
C GLY A 314 25.83 13.25 37.36
N LYS A 315 25.10 14.37 37.43
CA LYS A 315 24.47 14.83 38.69
C LYS A 315 23.05 14.31 38.89
N ARG A 316 22.56 13.46 37.98
CA ARG A 316 21.16 13.01 37.92
C ARG A 316 21.10 11.51 37.70
N LYS A 317 20.02 10.90 38.14
CA LYS A 317 19.69 9.51 37.86
C LYS A 317 18.42 9.46 37.02
N ALA A 318 18.38 8.52 36.09
CA ALA A 318 17.20 8.26 35.25
C ALA A 318 16.87 6.77 35.31
N THR A 319 15.77 6.42 35.96
CA THR A 319 15.25 5.06 36.00
C THR A 319 14.36 4.81 34.80
N CYS A 320 14.78 3.90 33.94
CA CYS A 320 14.11 3.60 32.68
C CYS A 320 13.70 2.14 32.62
N ILE A 321 12.58 1.86 31.96
CA ILE A 321 12.17 0.49 31.65
C ILE A 321 12.84 0.09 30.33
N ILE A 322 13.51 -1.05 30.35
CA ILE A 322 14.11 -1.68 29.19
C ILE A 322 13.33 -2.93 28.77
N LEU A 323 13.33 -3.21 27.48
CA LEU A 323 12.68 -4.37 26.89
C LEU A 323 13.56 -4.99 25.82
N GLY A 324 13.63 -6.32 25.84
CA GLY A 324 14.16 -7.16 24.78
C GLY A 324 15.68 -7.30 24.76
N TRP A 325 16.14 -8.25 23.97
CA TRP A 325 17.58 -8.56 23.83
C TRP A 325 18.40 -7.40 23.25
N ASN A 326 17.79 -6.46 22.52
CA ASN A 326 18.51 -5.26 22.07
C ASN A 326 18.59 -4.16 23.13
N GLY A 327 18.02 -4.35 24.33
CA GLY A 327 18.02 -3.35 25.40
C GLY A 327 17.26 -2.08 25.02
N GLU A 328 16.10 -2.20 24.36
CA GLU A 328 15.31 -1.05 23.94
C GLU A 328 14.76 -0.30 25.16
N ILE A 329 14.98 1.02 25.20
CA ILE A 329 14.47 1.86 26.28
C ILE A 329 13.04 2.28 25.91
N ILE A 330 12.04 1.72 26.59
CA ILE A 330 10.62 1.92 26.26
C ILE A 330 9.95 3.02 27.07
N LYS A 331 10.44 3.29 28.28
CA LYS A 331 9.90 4.31 29.17
C LYS A 331 11.00 4.86 30.05
N GLY A 332 10.93 6.15 30.40
CA GLY A 332 11.85 6.79 31.32
C GLY A 332 11.44 8.23 31.62
N PRO A 333 12.07 8.88 32.61
CA PRO A 333 11.80 10.28 32.96
C PRO A 333 12.26 11.24 31.85
N GLU A 334 11.85 12.51 31.94
CA GLU A 334 12.22 13.56 30.98
C GLU A 334 13.66 14.08 31.15
N PHE A 335 14.64 13.19 31.25
CA PHE A 335 16.02 13.57 31.58
C PHE A 335 16.66 14.52 30.55
N LEU A 336 16.26 14.48 29.26
CA LEU A 336 16.78 15.40 28.24
C LEU A 336 16.31 16.83 28.47
N ASP A 337 15.14 17.00 29.10
CA ASP A 337 14.62 18.32 29.42
C ASP A 337 15.60 19.09 30.30
N ASP A 338 15.95 18.47 31.42
CA ASP A 338 16.83 19.09 32.38
C ASP A 338 18.26 19.27 31.84
N ILE A 339 18.73 18.36 30.98
CA ILE A 339 20.09 18.45 30.39
C ILE A 339 20.15 19.62 29.39
N THR A 340 19.05 19.86 28.68
CA THR A 340 18.99 20.86 27.60
C THR A 340 18.43 22.21 28.04
N LYS A 341 18.08 22.38 29.33
CA LYS A 341 17.45 23.59 29.92
C LYS A 341 18.10 24.91 29.50
N LYS A 342 19.44 24.99 29.48
CA LYS A 342 20.16 26.18 29.01
C LYS A 342 19.89 26.49 27.54
N GLY A 343 19.91 25.47 26.68
CA GLY A 343 19.59 25.60 25.26
C GLY A 343 18.13 25.98 25.02
N GLN A 344 17.21 25.44 25.82
CA GLN A 344 15.79 25.78 25.75
C GLN A 344 15.54 27.26 26.06
N GLY A 345 16.22 27.82 27.07
CA GLY A 345 16.15 29.25 27.38
C GLY A 345 16.61 30.13 26.21
N LEU A 346 17.67 29.72 25.50
CA LEU A 346 18.17 30.42 24.32
C LEU A 346 17.21 30.32 23.13
N LEU A 347 16.59 29.15 22.94
CA LEU A 347 15.56 28.95 21.91
C LEU A 347 14.31 29.81 22.18
N ALA A 348 13.86 29.85 23.44
CA ALA A 348 12.75 30.69 23.86
C ALA A 348 13.05 32.19 23.66
N LYS A 349 14.28 32.63 24.00
CA LYS A 349 14.75 34.00 23.73
C LYS A 349 14.78 34.34 22.24
N ALA A 350 15.21 33.38 21.40
CA ALA A 350 15.17 33.55 19.95
C ALA A 350 13.72 33.63 19.43
N ALA A 351 12.83 32.80 19.96
CA ALA A 351 11.41 32.77 19.59
C ALA A 351 10.69 34.09 19.95
N SER A 352 11.03 34.71 21.08
CA SER A 352 10.48 36.01 21.49
C SER A 352 11.07 37.20 20.73
N GLY A 353 12.04 36.99 19.83
CA GLY A 353 12.67 38.06 19.04
C GLY A 353 13.63 38.94 19.85
N GLN A 354 14.04 38.52 21.05
CA GLN A 354 14.86 39.33 21.95
C GLN A 354 16.36 39.23 21.64
N GLY A 355 17.02 40.39 21.47
CA GLY A 355 18.45 40.49 21.23
C GLY A 355 18.86 39.93 19.86
N ASN A 356 20.07 39.35 19.77
CA ASN A 356 20.53 38.72 18.54
C ASN A 356 19.87 37.33 18.38
N VAL A 357 18.73 37.31 17.70
CA VAL A 357 17.93 36.10 17.45
C VAL A 357 18.73 35.01 16.75
N GLY A 358 19.49 35.36 15.70
CA GLY A 358 20.30 34.41 14.94
C GLY A 358 21.42 33.79 15.77
N ALA A 359 22.09 34.56 16.64
CA ALA A 359 23.08 34.04 17.57
C ALA A 359 22.43 33.12 18.63
N SER A 360 21.32 33.55 19.23
CA SER A 360 20.60 32.78 20.25
C SER A 360 20.10 31.44 19.70
N LEU A 361 19.59 31.42 18.46
CA LEU A 361 19.17 30.20 17.77
C LEU A 361 20.35 29.27 17.48
N ARG A 362 21.51 29.81 17.04
CA ARG A 362 22.73 29.00 16.82
C ARG A 362 23.26 28.40 18.12
N ASP A 363 23.26 29.16 19.20
CA ASP A 363 23.71 28.67 20.50
C ASP A 363 22.75 27.63 21.08
N ALA A 364 21.44 27.78 20.88
CA ALA A 364 20.46 26.74 21.21
C ALA A 364 20.70 25.47 20.36
N ALA A 365 21.00 25.62 19.08
CA ALA A 365 21.28 24.51 18.16
C ALA A 365 22.65 23.82 18.40
N LYS A 366 23.42 24.22 19.41
CA LYS A 366 24.53 23.39 19.93
C LYS A 366 24.02 22.11 20.59
N TYR A 367 22.79 22.11 21.09
CA TYR A 367 22.10 20.94 21.63
C TYR A 367 21.45 20.16 20.49
N ARG A 368 21.80 18.88 20.34
CA ARG A 368 21.38 18.03 19.21
C ARG A 368 19.86 18.03 19.02
N ILE A 369 19.08 17.87 20.09
CA ILE A 369 17.62 17.83 20.01
C ILE A 369 17.02 19.15 19.50
N LEU A 370 17.56 20.29 19.97
CA LEU A 370 17.12 21.62 19.56
C LEU A 370 17.56 21.93 18.12
N ARG A 371 18.75 21.47 17.73
CA ARG A 371 19.24 21.54 16.34
C ARG A 371 18.33 20.77 15.40
N GLU A 372 18.00 19.53 15.75
CA GLU A 372 17.13 18.68 14.93
C GLU A 372 15.70 19.25 14.86
N ALA A 373 15.17 19.78 15.96
CA ALA A 373 13.90 20.52 15.96
C ALA A 373 13.96 21.75 15.05
N THR A 374 15.07 22.50 15.07
CA THR A 374 15.28 23.67 14.21
C THR A 374 15.32 23.30 12.73
N ILE A 375 16.06 22.24 12.37
CA ILE A 375 16.15 21.73 10.99
C ILE A 375 14.78 21.24 10.51
N ILE A 376 14.06 20.49 11.35
CA ILE A 376 12.72 20.00 11.01
C ILE A 376 11.73 21.15 10.86
N ALA A 377 11.76 22.15 11.74
CA ALA A 377 10.94 23.35 11.60
C ALA A 377 11.24 24.09 10.28
N ALA A 378 12.51 24.17 9.89
CA ALA A 378 12.94 24.81 8.65
C ALA A 378 12.50 24.04 7.39
N SER A 379 12.28 22.74 7.50
CA SER A 379 11.82 21.88 6.38
C SER A 379 10.35 22.09 5.98
N GLN A 380 9.62 22.96 6.69
CA GLN A 380 8.21 23.29 6.44
C GLN A 380 7.23 22.10 6.42
N LEU A 381 7.59 20.97 7.03
CA LEU A 381 6.67 19.85 7.19
C LEU A 381 5.45 20.27 8.04
N PRO A 382 4.26 19.69 7.78
CA PRO A 382 3.13 19.82 8.69
C PRO A 382 3.53 19.43 10.12
N THR A 383 3.07 20.17 11.12
CA THR A 383 3.48 20.01 12.53
C THR A 383 3.36 18.58 13.03
N ARG A 384 2.29 17.85 12.64
CA ARG A 384 2.11 16.43 12.97
C ARG A 384 3.23 15.53 12.42
N LYS A 385 3.61 15.74 11.16
CA LYS A 385 4.70 14.97 10.50
C LYS A 385 6.07 15.35 11.09
N ALA A 386 6.28 16.62 11.41
CA ALA A 386 7.47 17.11 12.08
C ALA A 386 7.65 16.47 13.47
N LEU A 387 6.59 16.46 14.28
CA LEU A 387 6.58 15.85 15.61
C LEU A 387 6.82 14.33 15.53
N SER A 388 6.14 13.63 14.63
CA SER A 388 6.33 12.19 14.42
C SER A 388 7.79 11.83 14.10
N LYS A 389 8.46 12.61 13.23
CA LYS A 389 9.89 12.40 12.92
C LYS A 389 10.81 12.59 14.13
N LEU A 390 10.50 13.55 15.02
CA LEU A 390 11.28 13.73 16.26
C LEU A 390 11.00 12.61 17.26
N LEU A 391 9.75 12.19 17.44
CA LEU A 391 9.39 11.09 18.34
C LEU A 391 10.04 9.77 17.95
N GLN A 392 10.21 9.50 16.65
CA GLN A 392 10.94 8.32 16.17
C GLN A 392 12.43 8.33 16.59
N LYS A 393 13.04 9.51 16.67
CA LYS A 393 14.45 9.67 17.06
C LYS A 393 14.67 9.80 18.57
N TYR A 394 13.66 10.33 19.26
CA TYR A 394 13.65 10.55 20.70
C TYR A 394 12.39 9.89 21.29
N PRO A 395 12.34 8.54 21.31
CA PRO A 395 11.18 7.81 21.82
C PRO A 395 11.02 7.98 23.34
N VAL A 396 12.10 8.34 24.06
CA VAL A 396 12.15 8.53 25.50
C VAL A 396 13.04 9.72 25.88
N GLY A 397 12.93 10.18 27.12
CA GLY A 397 13.77 11.25 27.66
C GLY A 397 13.20 12.66 27.51
N ILE A 398 12.11 12.83 26.77
CA ILE A 398 11.41 14.10 26.59
C ILE A 398 9.93 13.87 26.22
N SER A 399 9.02 14.74 26.67
CA SER A 399 7.60 14.68 26.27
C SER A 399 7.34 15.17 24.84
N SER A 400 6.27 14.64 24.25
CA SER A 400 5.72 15.09 22.97
C SER A 400 5.44 16.59 22.96
N ASP A 401 4.92 17.13 24.05
CA ASP A 401 4.53 18.54 24.16
C ASP A 401 5.73 19.48 24.18
N LYS A 402 6.86 19.05 24.73
CA LYS A 402 8.12 19.82 24.67
C LYS A 402 8.72 19.78 23.27
N LEU A 403 8.73 18.62 22.61
CA LEU A 403 9.17 18.52 21.21
C LEU A 403 8.33 19.42 20.29
N LEU A 404 7.02 19.44 20.49
CA LEU A 404 6.11 20.33 19.79
C LEU A 404 6.47 21.80 20.03
N ARG A 405 6.68 22.18 21.29
CA ARG A 405 7.12 23.54 21.67
C ARG A 405 8.45 23.91 21.01
N PHE A 406 9.42 23.01 20.92
CA PHE A 406 10.69 23.29 20.25
C PHE A 406 10.51 23.57 18.76
N ILE A 407 9.66 22.80 18.07
CA ILE A 407 9.35 23.04 16.65
C ILE A 407 8.69 24.41 16.48
N MET A 408 7.73 24.75 17.33
CA MET A 408 7.01 26.03 17.27
C MET A 408 7.94 27.22 17.55
N GLN A 409 8.74 27.14 18.61
CA GLN A 409 9.71 28.18 18.98
C GLN A 409 10.79 28.37 17.91
N ALA A 410 11.30 27.29 17.33
CA ALA A 410 12.22 27.39 16.19
C ALA A 410 11.54 28.07 14.99
N GLY A 411 10.26 27.74 14.72
CA GLY A 411 9.43 28.41 13.73
C GLY A 411 9.33 29.93 13.96
N GLN A 412 9.00 30.33 15.18
CA GLN A 412 8.89 31.74 15.60
C GLN A 412 10.24 32.46 15.49
N ALA A 413 11.33 31.83 15.92
CA ALA A 413 12.67 32.39 15.79
C ALA A 413 13.04 32.68 14.32
N MET A 414 12.71 31.76 13.40
CA MET A 414 12.92 31.98 11.97
C MET A 414 12.04 33.09 11.38
N GLN A 415 10.80 33.24 11.88
CA GLN A 415 9.95 34.38 11.51
C GLN A 415 10.57 35.70 11.99
N ALA A 416 11.06 35.76 13.23
CA ALA A 416 11.74 36.94 13.77
C ALA A 416 13.01 37.28 12.98
N ILE A 417 13.82 36.28 12.58
CA ILE A 417 15.01 36.48 11.72
C ILE A 417 14.63 37.07 10.36
N THR A 418 13.53 36.60 9.77
CA THR A 418 13.15 36.99 8.40
C THR A 418 12.30 38.26 8.32
N HIS A 419 11.78 38.79 9.44
CA HIS A 419 10.88 39.94 9.43
C HIS A 419 11.49 41.18 8.76
N LYS A 420 12.63 41.69 9.24
CA LYS A 420 13.28 42.88 8.66
C LYS A 420 13.76 42.67 7.21
N PRO A 421 14.44 41.55 6.87
CA PRO A 421 14.85 41.27 5.49
C PRO A 421 13.68 41.20 4.49
N ARG A 422 12.51 40.70 4.91
CA ARG A 422 11.31 40.66 4.05
C ARG A 422 10.83 42.06 3.68
N LEU A 423 10.85 43.00 4.62
CA LEU A 423 10.47 44.39 4.38
C LEU A 423 11.42 45.08 3.40
N ILE A 424 12.73 44.86 3.56
CA ILE A 424 13.74 45.37 2.62
C ILE A 424 13.50 44.82 1.21
N GLY A 425 13.29 43.51 1.08
CA GLY A 425 13.02 42.88 -0.21
C GLY A 425 11.70 43.30 -0.82
N LEU A 426 10.66 43.54 0.00
CA LEU A 426 9.37 44.09 -0.45
C LEU A 426 9.56 45.47 -1.06
N GLY A 427 10.27 46.37 -0.37
CA GLY A 427 10.56 47.73 -0.86
C GLY A 427 11.35 47.72 -2.18
N LEU A 428 12.45 46.97 -2.23
CA LEU A 428 13.26 46.85 -3.46
C LEU A 428 12.47 46.23 -4.61
N GLY A 429 11.71 45.17 -4.36
CA GLY A 429 10.88 44.53 -5.37
C GLY A 429 9.80 45.46 -5.92
N THR A 430 9.25 46.32 -5.05
CA THR A 430 8.25 47.33 -5.43
C THR A 430 8.86 48.40 -6.33
N ILE A 431 10.05 48.89 -6.00
CA ILE A 431 10.80 49.85 -6.84
C ILE A 431 11.12 49.23 -8.21
N THR A 432 11.62 47.99 -8.22
CA THR A 432 11.93 47.28 -9.46
C THR A 432 10.67 47.08 -10.31
N PHE A 433 9.55 46.68 -9.71
CA PHE A 433 8.30 46.50 -10.44
C PHE A 433 7.73 47.83 -10.96
N ALA A 434 7.79 48.90 -10.17
CA ALA A 434 7.37 50.22 -10.61
C ALA A 434 8.13 50.66 -11.88
N ALA A 435 9.45 50.44 -11.94
CA ALA A 435 10.23 50.73 -13.14
C ALA A 435 9.80 49.89 -14.36
N ILE A 436 9.54 48.58 -14.17
CA ILE A 436 9.06 47.69 -15.24
C ILE A 436 7.67 48.12 -15.72
N ALA A 437 6.76 48.44 -14.81
CA ALA A 437 5.41 48.87 -15.13
C ALA A 437 5.42 50.21 -15.87
N SER A 438 6.20 51.20 -15.42
CA SER A 438 6.36 52.47 -16.13
C SER A 438 6.90 52.28 -17.55
N LEU A 439 7.92 51.43 -17.73
CA LEU A 439 8.45 51.10 -19.06
C LEU A 439 7.39 50.44 -19.95
N TYR A 440 6.60 49.53 -19.39
CA TYR A 440 5.50 48.89 -20.09
C TYR A 440 4.46 49.91 -20.56
N PHE A 441 3.94 50.74 -19.67
CA PHE A 441 2.90 51.71 -19.99
C PHE A 441 3.38 52.79 -20.96
N MET A 442 4.65 53.23 -20.87
CA MET A 442 5.18 54.27 -21.76
C MET A 442 5.62 53.78 -23.13
N LEU A 443 6.26 52.61 -23.23
CA LEU A 443 6.94 52.20 -24.47
C LEU A 443 6.35 50.95 -25.13
N MET A 444 5.77 50.04 -24.37
CA MET A 444 5.45 48.69 -24.87
C MET A 444 3.96 48.44 -25.02
N ARG A 445 3.11 49.07 -24.19
CA ARG A 445 1.67 48.79 -24.12
C ARG A 445 0.96 48.97 -25.46
N ALA A 446 1.22 50.10 -26.14
CA ALA A 446 0.62 50.39 -27.44
C ALA A 446 1.08 49.40 -28.53
N GLU A 447 2.36 49.03 -28.55
CA GLU A 447 2.91 48.13 -29.56
C GLU A 447 2.41 46.69 -29.35
N ILE A 448 2.34 46.25 -28.09
CA ILE A 448 1.76 44.96 -27.71
C ILE A 448 0.27 44.91 -28.08
N ALA A 449 -0.48 45.99 -27.85
CA ALA A 449 -1.89 46.07 -28.22
C ALA A 449 -2.12 45.92 -29.74
N LYS A 450 -1.26 46.50 -30.59
CA LYS A 450 -1.33 46.32 -32.06
C LYS A 450 -1.16 44.86 -32.47
N HIS A 451 -0.19 44.16 -31.89
CA HIS A 451 0.03 42.74 -32.20
C HIS A 451 -1.11 41.85 -31.71
N LEU A 452 -1.74 42.19 -30.60
CA LEU A 452 -2.87 41.44 -30.04
C LEU A 452 -4.19 41.71 -30.76
N ALA A 453 -4.32 42.85 -31.45
CA ALA A 453 -5.49 43.15 -32.29
C ALA A 453 -5.67 42.18 -33.48
N ALA A 454 -4.65 41.37 -33.79
CA ALA A 454 -4.74 40.31 -34.79
C ALA A 454 -5.45 39.04 -34.28
N LEU A 455 -5.75 38.95 -32.98
CA LEU A 455 -6.51 37.84 -32.39
C LEU A 455 -8.03 38.14 -32.42
N PRO A 456 -8.90 37.12 -32.51
CA PRO A 456 -10.36 37.28 -32.52
C PRO A 456 -10.91 37.56 -31.11
N ILE A 457 -10.33 38.52 -30.40
CA ILE A 457 -10.69 38.92 -29.03
C ILE A 457 -10.97 40.42 -29.07
N ASP A 458 -11.97 40.87 -28.31
CA ASP A 458 -12.26 42.29 -28.13
C ASP A 458 -10.96 43.07 -27.75
N PRO A 459 -10.58 44.13 -28.49
CA PRO A 459 -9.40 44.95 -28.20
C PRO A 459 -9.38 45.54 -26.79
N ALA A 460 -10.54 45.88 -26.23
CA ALA A 460 -10.62 46.36 -24.85
C ALA A 460 -10.23 45.23 -23.88
N LEU A 461 -10.75 44.02 -24.12
CA LEU A 461 -10.46 42.85 -23.29
C LEU A 461 -8.99 42.42 -23.39
N SER A 462 -8.36 42.49 -24.58
CA SER A 462 -6.96 42.11 -24.76
C SER A 462 -6.00 43.05 -24.01
N SER A 463 -6.28 44.36 -23.98
CA SER A 463 -5.50 45.32 -23.21
C SER A 463 -5.61 45.10 -21.70
N ILE A 464 -6.82 44.84 -21.19
CA ILE A 464 -7.06 44.52 -19.78
C ILE A 464 -6.32 43.24 -19.38
N LEU A 465 -6.32 42.22 -20.25
CA LEU A 465 -5.59 40.97 -20.00
C LEU A 465 -4.08 41.21 -19.86
N CYS A 466 -3.49 42.08 -20.67
CA CYS A 466 -2.07 42.43 -20.52
C CYS A 466 -1.78 43.16 -19.20
N ASP A 467 -2.65 44.07 -18.79
CA ASP A 467 -2.51 44.80 -17.52
C ASP A 467 -2.64 43.84 -16.32
N VAL A 468 -3.52 42.83 -16.40
CA VAL A 468 -3.63 41.74 -15.42
C VAL A 468 -2.36 40.90 -15.38
N VAL A 469 -1.82 40.50 -16.55
CA VAL A 469 -0.56 39.74 -16.63
C VAL A 469 0.60 40.53 -16.02
N LEU A 470 0.68 41.84 -16.29
CA LEU A 470 1.67 42.71 -15.67
C LEU A 470 1.52 42.75 -14.14
N CYS A 471 0.29 42.82 -13.63
CA CYS A 471 0.04 42.78 -12.18
C CYS A 471 0.45 41.43 -11.55
N LEU A 472 0.24 40.32 -12.25
CA LEU A 472 0.73 39.01 -11.78
C LEU A 472 2.26 38.93 -11.80
N LEU A 473 2.90 39.49 -12.83
CA LEU A 473 4.35 39.60 -12.92
C LEU A 473 4.92 40.46 -11.79
N GLY A 474 4.28 41.58 -11.47
CA GLY A 474 4.69 42.44 -10.35
C GLY A 474 4.60 41.74 -9.01
N THR A 475 3.48 41.05 -8.76
CA THR A 475 3.32 40.19 -7.59
C THR A 475 4.46 39.17 -7.48
N PHE A 476 4.81 38.51 -8.59
CA PHE A 476 5.92 37.56 -8.65
C PHE A 476 7.28 38.21 -8.32
N VAL A 477 7.63 39.33 -8.96
CA VAL A 477 8.90 40.04 -8.75
C VAL A 477 9.05 40.48 -7.29
N ILE A 478 7.99 41.08 -6.72
CA ILE A 478 7.99 41.57 -5.34
C ILE A 478 8.14 40.40 -4.35
N VAL A 479 7.40 39.30 -4.55
CA VAL A 479 7.53 38.10 -3.71
C VAL A 479 8.93 37.50 -3.81
N MET A 480 9.48 37.36 -5.01
CA MET A 480 10.81 36.77 -5.23
C MET A 480 11.90 37.62 -4.56
N SER A 481 11.85 38.94 -4.68
CA SER A 481 12.76 39.84 -3.97
C SER A 481 12.68 39.64 -2.46
N SER A 482 11.48 39.63 -1.88
CA SER A 482 11.28 39.37 -0.44
C SER A 482 11.85 38.01 -0.01
N GLN A 483 11.65 36.96 -0.82
CA GLN A 483 12.18 35.63 -0.55
C GLN A 483 13.71 35.56 -0.61
N ILE A 484 14.35 36.27 -1.55
CA ILE A 484 15.81 36.29 -1.68
C ILE A 484 16.47 36.88 -0.43
N PHE A 485 16.00 38.03 0.05
CA PHE A 485 16.55 38.68 1.24
C PHE A 485 16.28 37.88 2.52
N ALA A 486 15.04 37.41 2.68
CA ALA A 486 14.67 36.54 3.80
C ALA A 486 15.48 35.23 3.80
N GLY A 487 15.64 34.60 2.64
CA GLY A 487 16.43 33.40 2.46
C GLY A 487 17.91 33.61 2.78
N LYS A 488 18.50 34.74 2.36
CA LYS A 488 19.89 35.09 2.67
C LYS A 488 20.11 35.23 4.18
N ALA A 489 19.27 35.99 4.87
CA ALA A 489 19.37 36.18 6.32
C ALA A 489 19.19 34.88 7.10
N LEU A 490 18.24 34.03 6.67
CA LEU A 490 18.01 32.72 7.28
C LEU A 490 19.19 31.78 7.06
N ARG A 491 19.76 31.74 5.84
CA ARG A 491 20.94 30.91 5.53
C ARG A 491 22.18 31.33 6.32
N GLN A 492 22.40 32.63 6.49
CA GLN A 492 23.48 33.15 7.33
C GLN A 492 23.28 32.77 8.80
N SER A 493 22.05 32.87 9.30
CA SER A 493 21.73 32.53 10.69
C SER A 493 21.80 31.03 10.99
N LEU A 494 21.54 30.19 9.99
CA LEU A 494 21.59 28.72 10.13
C LEU A 494 22.91 28.11 9.59
N ALA A 495 23.88 28.94 9.23
CA ALA A 495 25.17 28.48 8.71
C ALA A 495 25.85 27.56 9.74
N GLY A 496 26.30 26.38 9.27
CA GLY A 496 26.95 25.37 10.11
C GLY A 496 26.00 24.40 10.85
N LEU A 497 24.67 24.58 10.76
CA LEU A 497 23.72 23.68 11.43
C LEU A 497 23.28 22.48 10.57
N ALA A 498 23.27 22.63 9.25
CA ALA A 498 22.86 21.59 8.30
C ALA A 498 23.74 21.61 7.05
N SER A 499 23.73 20.51 6.28
CA SER A 499 24.51 20.41 5.04
C SER A 499 24.07 21.46 4.01
N PRO A 500 24.99 21.93 3.14
CA PRO A 500 24.66 22.92 2.10
C PRO A 500 23.46 22.51 1.22
N ALA A 501 23.32 21.21 0.93
CA ALA A 501 22.19 20.67 0.18
C ALA A 501 20.84 20.82 0.91
N THR A 502 20.83 20.60 2.24
CA THR A 502 19.63 20.81 3.06
C THR A 502 19.28 22.29 3.15
N MET A 503 20.31 23.14 3.29
CA MET A 503 20.18 24.60 3.37
C MET A 503 19.64 25.24 2.08
N LYS A 504 19.95 24.69 0.90
CA LYS A 504 19.39 25.15 -0.38
C LYS A 504 17.87 24.97 -0.46
N LYS A 505 17.33 23.93 0.18
CA LYS A 505 15.89 23.60 0.19
C LYS A 505 15.08 24.41 1.21
N ILE A 506 15.74 25.10 2.14
CA ILE A 506 15.07 25.94 3.14
C ILE A 506 14.72 27.27 2.49
N LEU A 507 13.46 27.41 2.10
CA LEU A 507 12.85 28.68 1.70
C LEU A 507 12.04 29.25 2.86
N PRO A 508 11.93 30.58 3.00
CA PRO A 508 11.00 31.18 3.95
C PRO A 508 9.55 31.05 3.45
N LYS A 509 8.58 30.81 4.35
CA LYS A 509 7.15 30.83 3.99
C LYS A 509 6.73 32.20 3.47
N MET A 510 6.01 32.28 2.35
CA MET A 510 5.50 33.55 1.81
C MET A 510 4.65 34.29 2.85
N GLY A 511 3.58 33.67 3.36
CA GLY A 511 2.73 34.29 4.39
C GLY A 511 2.14 35.62 3.90
N TRP A 512 2.12 36.64 4.75
CA TRP A 512 1.54 37.96 4.45
C TRP A 512 2.19 38.69 3.27
N THR A 513 3.44 38.35 2.91
CA THR A 513 4.17 39.05 1.84
C THR A 513 3.54 38.84 0.47
N LEU A 514 2.81 37.73 0.25
CA LEU A 514 2.10 37.49 -1.01
C LEU A 514 0.97 38.50 -1.21
N TRP A 515 0.16 38.71 -0.17
CA TRP A 515 -0.96 39.67 -0.21
C TRP A 515 -0.47 41.11 -0.28
N ALA A 516 0.59 41.45 0.46
CA ALA A 516 1.22 42.77 0.36
C ALA A 516 1.80 43.01 -1.05
N ALA A 517 2.46 42.01 -1.64
CA ALA A 517 2.99 42.09 -3.00
C ALA A 517 1.89 42.28 -4.04
N PHE A 518 0.78 41.54 -3.92
CA PHE A 518 -0.37 41.68 -4.81
C PHE A 518 -1.01 43.07 -4.70
N ALA A 519 -1.25 43.55 -3.47
CA ALA A 519 -1.80 44.88 -3.25
C ALA A 519 -0.90 46.00 -3.80
N LEU A 520 0.41 45.93 -3.55
CA LEU A 520 1.38 46.90 -4.09
C LEU A 520 1.45 46.86 -5.61
N SER A 521 1.45 45.66 -6.19
CA SER A 521 1.43 45.49 -7.63
C SER A 521 0.17 46.09 -8.26
N LEU A 522 -0.99 45.84 -7.67
CA LEU A 522 -2.27 46.35 -8.14
C LEU A 522 -2.35 47.88 -8.04
N LEU A 523 -1.86 48.46 -6.94
CA LEU A 523 -1.82 49.92 -6.77
C LEU A 523 -0.95 50.59 -7.85
N ILE A 524 0.21 50.00 -8.16
CA ILE A 524 1.11 50.52 -9.19
C ILE A 524 0.46 50.42 -10.59
N THR A 525 -0.11 49.27 -10.94
CA THR A 525 -0.72 49.09 -12.26
C THR A 525 -1.97 49.95 -12.45
N ALA A 526 -2.85 50.01 -11.44
CA ALA A 526 -4.04 50.84 -11.49
C ALA A 526 -3.70 52.33 -11.51
N GLY A 527 -2.71 52.77 -10.74
CA GLY A 527 -2.25 54.15 -10.73
C GLY A 527 -1.71 54.61 -12.08
N LEU A 528 -0.87 53.79 -12.72
CA LEU A 528 -0.34 54.09 -14.05
C LEU A 528 -1.43 54.06 -15.13
N PHE A 529 -2.38 53.14 -15.04
CA PHE A 529 -3.53 53.09 -15.95
C PHE A 529 -4.43 54.33 -15.83
N LEU A 530 -4.73 54.79 -14.61
CA LEU A 530 -5.53 55.99 -14.38
C LEU A 530 -4.80 57.26 -14.85
N GLY A 531 -3.48 57.34 -14.69
CA GLY A 531 -2.68 58.45 -15.23
C GLY A 531 -2.82 58.59 -16.74
N LEU A 532 -2.85 57.48 -17.47
CA LEU A 532 -3.07 57.47 -18.93
C LEU A 532 -4.48 57.84 -19.38
N ILE A 533 -5.48 57.88 -18.48
CA ILE A 533 -6.84 58.32 -18.81
C ILE A 533 -6.98 59.84 -18.67
N GLN A 534 -6.08 60.47 -17.90
CA GLN A 534 -6.11 61.91 -17.64
C GLN A 534 -5.29 62.74 -18.64
N ASP A 535 -4.31 62.11 -19.30
CA ASP A 535 -3.63 62.63 -20.50
C ASP A 535 -4.40 62.24 -21.78
#